data_AF-A0A497ATQ0-F1
#
_entry.id   AF-A0A497ATQ0-F1
#
_cell.length_a   1.000
_cell.length_b   1.000
_cell.length_c   1.000
_cell.angle_alpha   90.00
_cell.angle_beta   90.00
_cell.angle_gamma   90.00
#
_symmetry.space_group_name_H-M   'P 1'
#
loop_
_entity.id
_entity.type
_entity.pdbx_description
1 polymer ?
#
loop_
_entity_poly.entity_id
_entity_poly.type
_entity_poly.pdbx_seq_one_letter_code
_entity_poly.pdbx_strand_id
1 'polypeptide(L)'
;MMLTKLWKASIILCFGLVFLCSDQVAFAMPQMDFTLYGRATVRGKALRSSDTNHIITLEVNGVELVRYIMGSSASYGDYYVLKVPMDSDPRVRDKAYRGDIAKVFINGRPISENPVTIGSPGETVLLDISIR
;
A
#
# COMPACT_ATOMS: atom_id res chain seq x y z
N MET A 1 -24.14 29.22 -62.39
CA MET A 1 -24.76 28.10 -61.64
C MET A 1 -23.64 27.27 -61.04
N MET A 2 -23.41 27.37 -59.73
CA MET A 2 -22.73 26.39 -58.83
C MET A 2 -22.18 27.16 -57.62
N LEU A 3 -23.05 27.43 -56.65
CA LEU A 3 -22.65 28.01 -55.36
C LEU A 3 -23.50 27.43 -54.21
N THR A 4 -23.59 26.11 -54.09
CA THR A 4 -24.34 25.48 -52.97
C THR A 4 -23.86 24.06 -52.69
N LYS A 5 -22.64 23.85 -52.15
CA LYS A 5 -22.27 22.52 -51.65
C LYS A 5 -21.12 22.46 -50.63
N LEU A 6 -21.05 23.39 -49.67
CA LEU A 6 -20.04 23.33 -48.61
C LEU A 6 -20.59 23.51 -47.18
N TRP A 7 -21.90 23.39 -46.97
CA TRP A 7 -22.48 23.47 -45.61
C TRP A 7 -22.40 22.13 -44.86
N LYS A 8 -22.54 20.99 -45.54
CA LYS A 8 -22.88 19.72 -44.87
C LYS A 8 -21.71 19.00 -44.17
N ALA A 9 -20.47 19.46 -44.32
CA ALA A 9 -19.31 18.77 -43.78
C ALA A 9 -18.93 19.17 -42.34
N SER A 10 -19.40 20.32 -41.83
CA SER A 10 -18.97 20.83 -40.52
C SER A 10 -19.71 20.23 -39.32
N ILE A 11 -20.83 19.53 -39.51
CA ILE A 11 -21.64 18.99 -38.39
C ILE A 11 -21.16 17.60 -37.94
N ILE A 12 -20.47 16.84 -38.81
CA ILE A 12 -20.04 15.47 -38.50
C ILE A 12 -18.75 15.45 -37.66
N LEU A 13 -17.95 16.52 -37.67
CA LEU A 13 -16.69 16.57 -36.94
C LEU A 13 -16.86 16.81 -35.42
N CYS A 14 -17.98 17.40 -34.98
CA CYS A 14 -18.23 17.65 -33.55
C CYS A 14 -18.80 16.43 -32.79
N PHE A 15 -19.38 15.44 -33.49
CA PHE A 15 -19.96 14.26 -32.84
C PHE A 15 -18.95 13.12 -32.60
N GLY A 16 -17.80 13.15 -33.27
CA GLY A 16 -16.73 12.14 -33.08
C GLY A 16 -15.83 12.40 -31.88
N LEU A 17 -15.80 13.62 -31.33
CA LEU A 17 -14.86 14.00 -30.26
C LEU A 17 -15.38 13.71 -28.84
N VAL A 18 -16.66 13.34 -28.68
CA VAL A 18 -17.29 13.15 -27.36
C VAL A 18 -17.09 11.73 -26.81
N PHE A 19 -16.56 10.79 -27.60
CA PHE A 19 -16.49 9.37 -27.23
C PHE A 19 -15.20 8.93 -26.49
N LEU A 20 -14.26 9.83 -26.21
CA LEU A 20 -12.93 9.44 -25.67
C LEU A 20 -12.71 9.68 -24.17
N CYS A 21 -13.71 10.19 -23.43
CA CYS A 21 -13.63 10.31 -21.97
C CYS A 21 -14.55 9.28 -21.30
N SER A 22 -14.30 7.99 -21.56
CA SER A 22 -14.78 6.96 -20.63
C SER A 22 -13.82 6.96 -19.46
N ASP A 23 -14.04 7.84 -18.48
CA ASP A 23 -13.42 7.69 -17.18
C ASP A 23 -13.84 6.32 -16.67
N GLN A 24 -12.93 5.35 -16.74
CA GLN A 24 -13.15 4.06 -16.10
C GLN A 24 -13.21 4.37 -14.62
N VAL A 25 -14.42 4.40 -14.08
CA VAL A 25 -14.66 4.44 -12.65
C VAL A 25 -14.15 3.12 -12.12
N ALA A 26 -12.86 3.08 -11.79
CA ALA A 26 -12.30 2.02 -10.98
C ALA A 26 -13.05 2.11 -9.64
N PHE A 27 -14.00 1.21 -9.44
CA PHE A 27 -14.65 1.09 -8.14
C PHE A 27 -13.60 0.54 -7.17
N ALA A 28 -13.26 1.34 -6.17
CA ALA A 28 -12.42 0.91 -5.06
C ALA A 28 -13.06 -0.32 -4.40
N MET A 29 -12.33 -1.42 -4.34
CA MET A 29 -12.76 -2.67 -3.74
C MET A 29 -11.76 -3.05 -2.67
N PRO A 30 -12.18 -3.12 -1.39
CA PRO A 30 -11.32 -3.62 -0.32
C PRO A 30 -10.76 -5.01 -0.68
N GLN A 31 -9.46 -5.19 -0.49
CA GLN A 31 -8.77 -6.45 -0.74
C GLN A 31 -8.31 -7.09 0.57
N MET A 32 -7.91 -8.36 0.51
CA MET A 32 -7.30 -9.03 1.66
C MET A 32 -5.97 -8.37 2.02
N ASP A 33 -5.69 -8.27 3.32
CA ASP A 33 -4.46 -7.66 3.82
C ASP A 33 -3.20 -8.39 3.30
N PHE A 34 -2.16 -7.61 3.03
CA PHE A 34 -0.80 -8.13 2.90
C PHE A 34 -0.19 -8.28 4.29
N THR A 35 0.37 -9.45 4.60
CA THR A 35 0.95 -9.72 5.92
C THR A 35 2.47 -9.74 5.87
N LEU A 36 3.10 -8.86 6.64
CA LEU A 36 4.53 -8.88 6.89
C LEU A 36 4.77 -9.31 8.33
N TYR A 37 5.59 -10.33 8.55
CA TYR A 37 5.89 -10.82 9.89
C TYR A 37 7.34 -11.27 10.01
N GLY A 38 7.85 -11.37 11.23
CA GLY A 38 9.21 -11.82 11.47
C GLY A 38 9.70 -11.50 12.87
N ARG A 39 11.01 -11.59 13.07
CA ARG A 39 11.66 -11.19 14.32
C ARG A 39 12.21 -9.78 14.18
N ALA A 40 12.12 -9.01 15.26
CA ALA A 40 12.69 -7.67 15.33
C ALA A 40 13.92 -7.67 16.23
N THR A 41 14.99 -7.00 15.80
CA THR A 41 16.24 -6.86 16.56
C THR A 41 16.60 -5.39 16.73
N VAL A 42 16.89 -4.97 17.96
CA VAL A 42 17.32 -3.59 18.26
C VAL A 42 18.67 -3.63 18.93
N ARG A 43 19.68 -3.00 18.31
CA ARG A 43 21.07 -2.96 18.82
C ARG A 43 21.62 -4.35 19.15
N GLY A 44 21.34 -5.33 18.28
CA GLY A 44 21.75 -6.72 18.46
C GLY A 44 20.94 -7.55 19.46
N LYS A 45 19.98 -6.96 20.21
CA LYS A 45 19.06 -7.70 21.07
C LYS A 45 17.78 -8.05 20.29
N ALA A 46 17.47 -9.34 20.17
CA ALA A 46 16.18 -9.79 19.66
C ALA A 46 15.06 -9.37 20.63
N LEU A 47 14.04 -8.71 20.08
CA LEU A 47 12.83 -8.34 20.81
C LEU A 47 12.00 -9.58 21.11
N ARG A 48 11.33 -9.55 22.25
CA ARG A 48 10.40 -10.58 22.71
C ARG A 48 9.00 -10.01 22.86
N SER A 49 8.02 -10.89 22.97
CA SER A 49 6.64 -10.57 23.37
C SER A 49 6.57 -9.73 24.65
N SER A 50 7.52 -9.88 25.58
CA SER A 50 7.58 -9.09 26.81
C SER A 50 8.06 -7.65 26.62
N ASP A 51 8.70 -7.32 25.48
CA ASP A 51 9.25 -5.97 25.22
C ASP A 51 8.16 -5.00 24.69
N THR A 52 7.07 -4.84 25.45
CA THR A 52 5.82 -4.13 25.05
C THR A 52 5.96 -2.62 24.78
N ASN A 53 7.15 -2.07 24.98
CA ASN A 53 7.51 -0.69 24.66
C ASN A 53 8.08 -0.51 23.23
N HIS A 54 8.04 -1.56 22.41
CA HIS A 54 8.47 -1.50 21.01
C HIS A 54 7.26 -1.55 20.08
N ILE A 55 7.12 -0.47 19.31
CA ILE A 55 6.06 -0.25 18.32
C ILE A 55 6.68 -0.35 16.95
N ILE A 56 6.13 -1.22 16.11
CA ILE A 56 6.55 -1.43 14.74
C ILE A 56 5.46 -0.86 13.85
N THR A 57 5.83 0.06 12.96
CA THR A 57 4.89 0.71 12.03
C THR A 57 5.33 0.48 10.60
N LEU A 58 4.36 0.48 9.69
CA LEU A 58 4.61 0.48 8.26
C LEU A 58 3.88 1.67 7.62
N GLU A 59 4.63 2.41 6.83
CA GLU A 59 4.17 3.59 6.12
C GLU A 59 4.31 3.42 4.61
N VAL A 60 3.32 3.90 3.86
CA VAL A 60 3.37 4.06 2.41
C VAL A 60 3.13 5.52 2.10
N ASN A 61 4.00 6.13 1.28
CA ASN A 61 3.90 7.56 0.92
C ASN A 61 3.79 8.53 2.13
N GLY A 62 4.38 8.16 3.27
CA GLY A 62 4.36 8.95 4.51
C GLY A 62 3.06 8.83 5.32
N VAL A 63 2.16 7.91 4.95
CA VAL A 63 0.95 7.58 5.70
C VAL A 63 1.18 6.27 6.44
N GLU A 64 1.06 6.27 7.76
CA GLU A 64 1.07 5.05 8.59
C GLU A 64 -0.18 4.23 8.29
N LEU A 65 -0.01 3.06 7.69
CA LEU A 65 -1.12 2.16 7.34
C LEU A 65 -1.42 1.14 8.45
N VAL A 66 -0.39 0.72 9.18
CA VAL A 66 -0.52 -0.28 10.24
C VAL A 66 0.53 -0.10 11.32
N ARG A 67 0.13 -0.47 12.54
CA ARG A 67 0.93 -0.44 13.76
C ARG A 67 0.78 -1.75 14.52
N TYR A 68 1.90 -2.25 15.02
CA TYR A 68 1.96 -3.42 15.90
C TYR A 68 2.80 -3.10 17.14
N ILE A 69 2.28 -3.44 18.32
CA ILE A 69 3.04 -3.36 19.58
C ILE A 69 3.50 -4.78 19.93
N MET A 70 4.79 -4.96 20.22
CA MET A 70 5.32 -6.27 20.62
C MET A 70 4.50 -6.87 21.76
N GLY A 71 4.08 -8.13 21.60
CA GLY A 71 3.27 -8.85 22.60
C GLY A 71 1.79 -8.48 22.65
N SER A 72 1.32 -7.55 21.81
CA SER A 72 -0.12 -7.17 21.79
C SER A 72 -1.06 -8.32 21.40
N SER A 73 -0.54 -9.38 20.78
CA SER A 73 -1.25 -10.63 20.54
C SER A 73 -0.43 -11.80 21.04
N ALA A 74 -0.96 -12.52 22.03
CA ALA A 74 -0.30 -13.69 22.60
C ALA A 74 -0.09 -14.82 21.58
N SER A 75 -0.93 -14.90 20.53
CA SER A 75 -0.81 -15.93 19.49
C SER A 75 0.38 -15.73 18.56
N TYR A 76 1.00 -14.55 18.55
CA TYR A 76 2.16 -14.26 17.70
C TYR A 76 3.50 -14.52 18.39
N GLY A 77 3.51 -14.84 19.69
CA GLY A 77 4.73 -15.09 20.44
C GLY A 77 5.72 -13.93 20.30
N ASP A 78 6.99 -14.24 20.02
CA ASP A 78 8.05 -13.24 19.85
C ASP A 78 8.12 -12.65 18.43
N TYR A 79 7.14 -12.92 17.56
CA TYR A 79 7.07 -12.35 16.21
C TYR A 79 6.30 -11.03 16.22
N TYR A 80 6.77 -10.10 15.39
CA TYR A 80 5.93 -9.00 14.96
C TYR A 80 5.05 -9.42 13.79
N VAL A 81 3.85 -8.83 13.68
CA VAL A 81 2.92 -9.07 12.57
C VAL A 81 2.27 -7.76 12.18
N LEU A 82 2.48 -7.33 10.94
CA LEU A 82 1.87 -6.18 10.31
C LEU A 82 0.89 -6.67 9.24
N LYS A 83 -0.40 -6.45 9.48
CA LYS A 83 -1.46 -6.69 8.50
C LYS A 83 -1.76 -5.38 7.79
N VAL A 84 -1.22 -5.21 6.59
CA VAL A 84 -1.33 -3.99 5.81
C VAL A 84 -2.65 -4.00 5.06
N PRO A 85 -3.58 -3.08 5.32
CA PRO A 85 -4.84 -3.00 4.59
C PRO A 85 -4.57 -2.65 3.13
N MET A 86 -5.33 -3.27 2.22
CA MET A 86 -5.15 -3.10 0.77
C MET A 86 -6.44 -2.71 0.04
N ASP A 87 -6.28 -2.03 -1.09
CA ASP A 87 -7.36 -1.71 -2.02
C ASP A 87 -6.96 -1.98 -3.47
N SER A 88 -7.95 -2.25 -4.31
CA SER A 88 -7.74 -2.34 -5.76
C SER A 88 -7.60 -0.99 -6.44
N ASP A 89 -7.93 0.12 -5.76
CA ASP A 89 -7.74 1.48 -6.27
C ASP A 89 -6.51 2.16 -5.63
N PRO A 90 -5.45 2.48 -6.40
CA PRO A 90 -4.24 3.15 -5.89
C PRO A 90 -4.47 4.59 -5.42
N ARG A 91 -5.68 5.15 -5.61
CA ARG A 91 -6.03 6.50 -5.15
C ARG A 91 -6.50 6.52 -3.69
N VAL A 92 -6.80 5.37 -3.11
CA VAL A 92 -7.22 5.23 -1.70
C VAL A 92 -5.98 5.37 -0.81
N ARG A 93 -5.89 6.49 -0.08
CA ARG A 93 -4.65 6.90 0.62
C ARG A 93 -4.35 6.16 1.93
N ASP A 94 -5.37 5.57 2.54
CA ASP A 94 -5.29 4.84 3.82
C ASP A 94 -5.14 3.33 3.62
N LYS A 95 -4.83 2.90 2.39
CA LYS A 95 -4.60 1.51 2.03
C LYS A 95 -3.43 1.40 1.07
N ALA A 96 -2.75 0.25 1.10
CA ALA A 96 -1.69 -0.04 0.15
C ALA A 96 -2.24 -0.58 -1.16
N TYR A 97 -1.53 -0.29 -2.24
CA TYR A 97 -1.67 -0.93 -3.53
C TYR A 97 -0.49 -1.88 -3.78
N ARG A 98 -0.74 -2.94 -4.55
CA ARG A 98 0.32 -3.90 -4.92
C ARG A 98 1.46 -3.16 -5.64
N GLY A 99 2.69 -3.40 -5.20
CA GLY A 99 3.88 -2.77 -5.76
C GLY A 99 4.24 -1.43 -5.12
N ASP A 100 3.45 -0.93 -4.16
CA ASP A 100 3.81 0.25 -3.38
C ASP A 100 5.13 0.03 -2.63
N ILE A 101 5.88 1.12 -2.47
CA ILE A 101 7.12 1.14 -1.70
C ILE A 101 6.81 1.60 -0.28
N ALA A 102 6.97 0.69 0.67
CA ALA A 102 6.76 0.91 2.09
C ALA A 102 8.07 1.14 2.85
N LYS A 103 7.96 1.83 3.97
CA LYS A 103 9.01 1.98 4.99
C LYS A 103 8.49 1.45 6.31
N VAL A 104 9.29 0.59 6.93
CA VAL A 104 9.03 0.02 8.26
C VAL A 104 9.89 0.73 9.30
N PHE A 105 9.32 0.98 10.47
CA PHE A 105 9.99 1.64 11.58
C PHE A 105 9.81 0.85 12.86
N ILE A 106 10.78 0.93 13.77
CA ILE A 106 10.63 0.50 15.16
C ILE A 106 10.83 1.74 16.04
N ASN A 107 9.82 2.10 16.83
CA ASN A 107 9.80 3.31 17.64
C ASN A 107 10.18 4.58 16.84
N GLY A 108 9.65 4.71 15.62
CA GLY A 108 9.88 5.84 14.72
C GLY A 108 11.26 5.88 14.04
N ARG A 109 12.13 4.88 14.27
CA ARG A 109 13.42 4.75 13.59
C ARG A 109 13.31 3.78 12.42
N PRO A 110 13.82 4.13 11.23
CA PRO A 110 13.76 3.23 10.07
C PRO A 110 14.62 1.99 10.31
N ILE A 111 14.13 0.84 9.87
CA ILE A 111 14.88 -0.42 9.88
C ILE A 111 15.92 -0.47 8.76
N SER A 112 16.88 -1.39 8.89
CA SER A 112 17.98 -1.59 7.92
C SER A 112 17.52 -2.23 6.62
N GLU A 113 16.42 -3.00 6.66
CA GLU A 113 15.89 -3.78 5.55
C GLU A 113 14.94 -2.97 4.65
N ASN A 114 14.76 -1.68 4.95
CA ASN A 114 14.01 -0.78 4.08
C ASN A 114 14.73 -0.53 2.75
N PRO A 115 14.00 -0.25 1.66
CA PRO A 115 12.53 -0.23 1.57
C PRO A 115 11.91 -1.65 1.40
N VAL A 116 10.64 -1.79 1.75
CA VAL A 116 9.85 -3.02 1.55
C VAL A 116 8.86 -2.80 0.41
N THR A 117 8.74 -3.76 -0.52
CA THR A 117 7.73 -3.71 -1.58
C THR A 117 6.45 -4.42 -1.13
N ILE A 118 5.29 -3.78 -1.27
CA ILE A 118 4.00 -4.41 -0.97
C ILE A 118 3.70 -5.49 -2.02
N GLY A 119 3.47 -6.71 -1.53
CA GLY A 119 3.14 -7.87 -2.34
C GLY A 119 1.69 -7.89 -2.84
N SER A 120 1.24 -9.08 -3.21
CA SER A 120 -0.12 -9.32 -3.68
C SER A 120 -1.10 -9.38 -2.49
N PRO A 121 -2.40 -9.08 -2.70
CA PRO A 121 -3.40 -9.20 -1.65
C PRO A 121 -3.46 -10.61 -1.06
N GLY A 122 -3.45 -10.71 0.27
CA GLY A 122 -3.42 -12.00 0.98
C GLY A 122 -2.05 -12.67 1.08
N GLU A 123 -1.03 -12.11 0.43
CA GLU A 123 0.33 -12.64 0.52
C GLU A 123 0.87 -12.47 1.95
N THR A 124 1.63 -13.47 2.40
CA THR A 124 2.28 -13.46 3.72
C THR A 124 3.78 -13.60 3.51
N VAL A 125 4.55 -12.64 4.02
CA VAL A 125 6.00 -12.54 3.82
C VAL A 125 6.71 -12.56 5.17
N LEU A 126 7.70 -13.44 5.28
CA LEU A 126 8.64 -13.46 6.39
C LEU A 126 9.79 -12.47 6.11
N LEU A 127 9.98 -11.51 7.01
CA LEU A 127 11.10 -10.58 6.98
C LEU A 127 11.60 -10.32 8.41
N ASP A 128 12.81 -10.73 8.73
CA ASP A 128 13.45 -10.31 9.98
C ASP A 128 13.96 -8.87 9.82
N ILE A 129 13.71 -8.03 10.83
CA ILE A 129 13.99 -6.58 10.77
C ILE A 129 14.95 -6.16 11.88
N SER A 130 15.79 -5.16 11.59
CA SER A 130 16.80 -4.71 12.53
C SER A 130 17.04 -3.20 12.54
N ILE A 131 17.25 -2.65 13.73
CA ILE A 131 17.88 -1.34 13.94
C ILE A 131 19.28 -1.57 14.47
N ARG A 132 20.26 -1.05 13.74
CA ARG A 132 21.68 -1.02 14.14
C ARG A 132 21.97 0.16 15.07
#